data_AF-A0A1B8TYU1-F1
#
_entry.id   AF-A0A1B8TYU1-F1
#
_cell.length_a   1.000
_cell.length_b   1.000
_cell.length_c   1.000
_cell.angle_alpha   90.00
_cell.angle_beta   90.00
_cell.angle_gamma   90.00
#
_symmetry.space_group_name_H-M   'P 1'
#
loop_
_entity.id
_entity.type
_entity.pdbx_description
1 polymer ?
#
loop_
_entity_poly.entity_id
_entity_poly.type
_entity_poly.pdbx_seq_one_letter_code
_entity_poly.pdbx_strand_id
1 'polypeptide(L)'
;MNEEHINNLIKKYKAGESSLQEEKLLFDTLDESNPELKSVAAFVQKNSITAPDHLNDKLWNSFEKRNSKSKRLKIGIFSAAASIVLLVTLYINMNHQNKLSNSEKQALLNEAKNMFADVNSAENQHRIIVESDLVVVYSKTK
;
A
#
# COMPACT_ATOMS: atom_id res chain seq x y z
N MET A 1 -27.11 -3.58 43.90
CA MET A 1 -26.83 -3.62 42.44
C MET A 1 -28.06 -4.23 41.78
N ASN A 2 -28.59 -3.67 40.70
CA ASN A 2 -29.82 -4.19 40.09
C ASN A 2 -29.53 -5.51 39.35
N GLU A 3 -30.42 -6.50 39.44
CA GLU A 3 -30.28 -7.80 38.75
C GLU A 3 -30.11 -7.64 37.23
N GLU A 4 -30.80 -6.66 36.63
CA GLU A 4 -30.65 -6.32 35.21
C GLU A 4 -29.22 -5.91 34.84
N HIS A 5 -28.54 -5.20 35.74
CA HIS A 5 -27.17 -4.75 35.52
C HIS A 5 -26.20 -5.94 35.55
N ILE A 6 -26.40 -6.91 36.44
CA ILE A 6 -25.61 -8.14 36.50
C ILE A 6 -25.81 -8.97 35.23
N ASN A 7 -27.06 -9.13 34.80
CA ASN A 7 -27.38 -9.87 33.57
C ASN A 7 -26.77 -9.23 32.33
N ASN A 8 -26.74 -7.89 32.26
CA ASN A 8 -26.06 -7.19 31.18
C ASN A 8 -24.53 -7.39 31.23
N LEU A 9 -23.95 -7.36 32.42
CA LEU A 9 -22.53 -7.61 32.64
C LEU A 9 -22.12 -9.02 32.21
N ILE A 10 -22.94 -10.03 32.53
CA ILE A 10 -22.75 -11.42 32.07
C ILE A 10 -22.79 -11.50 30.54
N LYS A 11 -23.73 -10.80 29.89
CA LYS A 11 -23.80 -10.78 28.43
C LYS A 11 -22.56 -10.15 27.81
N LYS A 12 -22.10 -9.01 28.31
CA LYS A 12 -20.86 -8.35 27.87
C LYS A 12 -19.65 -9.26 28.04
N TYR A 13 -19.52 -9.92 29.20
CA TYR A 13 -18.42 -10.84 29.48
C TYR A 13 -18.42 -12.01 28.48
N LYS A 14 -19.57 -12.64 28.24
CA LYS A 14 -19.71 -13.72 27.25
C LYS A 14 -19.43 -13.26 25.81
N ALA A 15 -19.67 -11.99 25.50
CA ALA A 15 -19.35 -11.38 24.21
C ALA A 15 -17.88 -10.93 24.06
N GLY A 16 -17.10 -10.91 25.15
CA GLY A 16 -15.72 -10.40 25.14
C GLY A 16 -15.64 -8.87 25.08
N GLU A 17 -16.71 -8.16 25.45
CA GLU A 17 -16.80 -6.70 25.42
C GLU A 17 -16.66 -6.06 26.83
N SER A 18 -16.41 -6.86 27.86
CA SER A 18 -16.22 -6.39 29.22
C SER A 18 -14.84 -5.76 29.43
N SER A 19 -14.80 -4.71 30.25
CA SER A 19 -13.57 -4.15 30.79
C SER A 19 -13.06 -4.96 32.00
N LEU A 20 -11.76 -4.82 32.31
CA LEU A 20 -11.16 -5.47 33.49
C LEU A 20 -11.83 -5.08 34.82
N GLN A 21 -12.34 -3.85 34.91
CA GLN A 21 -13.06 -3.36 36.09
C GLN A 21 -14.43 -4.03 36.21
N GLU A 22 -15.15 -4.13 35.07
CA GLU A 22 -16.43 -4.84 34.98
C GLU A 22 -16.28 -6.33 35.30
N GLU A 23 -15.22 -6.99 34.84
CA GLU A 23 -14.94 -8.40 35.15
C GLU A 23 -14.66 -8.63 36.63
N LYS A 24 -13.88 -7.74 37.25
CA LYS A 24 -13.62 -7.81 38.69
C LYS A 24 -14.91 -7.67 39.49
N LEU A 25 -15.74 -6.68 39.15
CA LEU A 25 -17.05 -6.49 39.77
C LEU A 25 -17.97 -7.69 39.53
N LEU A 26 -17.96 -8.27 38.33
CA LEU A 26 -18.73 -9.47 38.03
C LEU A 26 -18.30 -10.61 38.94
N PHE A 27 -17.01 -10.94 38.97
CA PHE A 27 -16.47 -12.05 39.76
C PHE A 27 -16.67 -11.89 41.27
N ASP A 28 -16.67 -10.65 41.77
CA ASP A 28 -16.92 -10.36 43.19
C ASP A 28 -18.42 -10.44 43.56
N THR A 29 -19.33 -10.41 42.58
CA THR A 29 -20.80 -10.38 42.79
C THR A 29 -21.54 -11.63 42.29
N LEU A 30 -20.82 -12.67 41.87
CA LEU A 30 -21.42 -13.92 41.39
C LEU A 30 -22.04 -14.74 42.55
N ASP A 31 -23.36 -14.90 42.49
CA ASP A 31 -24.11 -15.82 43.35
C ASP A 31 -24.12 -17.27 42.81
N GLU A 32 -24.71 -18.20 43.57
CA GLU A 32 -24.85 -19.62 43.17
C GLU A 32 -25.72 -19.85 41.92
N SER A 33 -26.40 -18.81 41.43
CA SER A 33 -27.22 -18.86 40.22
C SER A 33 -26.45 -19.21 38.95
N ASN A 34 -25.12 -19.00 38.93
CA ASN A 34 -24.27 -19.26 37.76
C ASN A 34 -23.01 -20.06 38.14
N PRO A 35 -23.12 -21.39 38.35
CA PRO A 35 -22.02 -22.22 38.82
C PRO A 35 -20.83 -22.26 37.84
N GLU A 36 -21.08 -22.18 36.53
CA GLU A 36 -20.04 -22.16 35.50
C GLU A 36 -19.15 -20.91 35.63
N LEU A 37 -19.76 -19.73 35.67
CA LEU A 37 -19.03 -18.46 35.83
C LEU A 37 -18.29 -18.40 37.16
N LYS A 38 -18.87 -18.97 38.22
CA LYS A 38 -18.23 -19.05 39.54
C LYS A 38 -16.96 -19.91 39.51
N SER A 39 -16.97 -21.03 38.78
CA SER A 39 -15.77 -21.87 38.63
C SER A 39 -14.65 -21.17 37.85
N VAL A 40 -15.00 -20.41 36.80
CA VAL A 40 -14.05 -19.60 36.03
C VAL A 40 -13.50 -18.47 36.88
N ALA A 41 -14.36 -17.74 37.59
CA ALA A 41 -13.96 -16.68 38.51
C ALA A 41 -12.97 -17.20 39.57
N ALA A 42 -13.28 -18.35 40.19
CA ALA A 42 -12.41 -18.99 41.17
C ALA A 42 -11.06 -19.41 40.56
N PHE A 43 -11.07 -19.95 39.33
CA PHE A 43 -9.84 -20.30 38.61
C PHE A 43 -8.98 -19.06 38.33
N VAL A 44 -9.57 -17.98 37.83
CA VAL A 44 -8.87 -16.74 37.53
C VAL A 44 -8.29 -16.12 38.79
N GLN A 45 -9.08 -16.01 39.87
CA GLN A 45 -8.59 -15.46 41.14
C GLN A 45 -7.44 -16.30 41.74
N LYS A 46 -7.51 -17.63 41.64
CA LYS A 46 -6.49 -18.53 42.19
C LYS A 46 -5.18 -18.50 41.38
N ASN A 47 -5.27 -18.34 40.07
CA ASN A 47 -4.11 -18.45 39.17
C ASN A 47 -3.61 -17.08 38.66
N SER A 48 -4.27 -15.99 39.04
CA SER A 48 -3.83 -14.64 38.77
C SER A 48 -2.47 -14.40 39.43
N ILE A 49 -1.50 -14.01 38.61
CA ILE A 49 -0.19 -13.55 39.06
C ILE A 49 -0.05 -12.07 38.77
N THR A 50 0.57 -11.34 39.68
CA THR A 50 0.91 -9.93 39.45
C THR A 50 1.84 -9.84 38.24
N ALA A 51 1.49 -9.00 37.28
CA ALA A 51 2.34 -8.73 36.14
C ALA A 51 3.69 -8.16 36.64
N PRO A 52 4.84 -8.70 36.20
CA PRO A 52 6.14 -8.14 36.55
C PRO A 52 6.26 -6.69 36.10
N ASP A 53 7.01 -5.89 36.86
CA ASP A 53 7.35 -4.53 36.46
C ASP A 53 8.03 -4.53 35.08
N HIS A 54 7.67 -3.55 34.24
CA HIS A 54 8.21 -3.40 32.88
C HIS A 54 7.96 -4.59 31.94
N LEU A 55 6.94 -5.42 32.18
CA LEU A 55 6.57 -6.54 31.30
C LEU A 55 6.36 -6.08 29.84
N ASN A 56 5.65 -4.97 29.65
CA ASN A 56 5.39 -4.41 28.32
C ASN A 56 6.70 -4.03 27.61
N ASP A 57 7.61 -3.34 28.30
CA ASP A 57 8.91 -2.96 27.75
C ASP A 57 9.71 -4.20 27.35
N LYS A 58 9.69 -5.25 28.19
CA LYS A 58 10.37 -6.51 27.90
C LYS A 58 9.77 -7.24 26.69
N LEU A 59 8.45 -7.22 26.54
CA LEU A 59 7.75 -7.79 25.37
C LEU A 59 8.12 -7.01 24.10
N TRP A 60 7.99 -5.69 24.11
CA TRP A 60 8.33 -4.85 22.96
C TRP A 60 9.79 -5.00 22.53
N ASN A 61 10.72 -5.02 23.49
CA ASN A 61 12.14 -5.27 23.22
C ASN A 61 12.38 -6.67 22.61
N SER A 62 11.60 -7.68 23.00
CA SER A 62 11.70 -9.03 22.45
C SER A 62 11.24 -9.10 20.98
N PHE A 63 10.20 -8.34 20.63
CA PHE A 63 9.72 -8.23 19.25
C PHE A 63 10.69 -7.41 18.38
N GLU A 64 11.24 -6.32 18.93
CA GLU A 64 12.14 -5.42 18.20
C GLU A 64 13.48 -6.06 17.85
N LYS A 65 13.95 -7.02 18.66
CA LYS A 65 15.20 -7.77 18.39
C LYS A 65 15.15 -8.53 17.06
N ARG A 66 13.95 -8.87 16.54
CA ARG A 66 13.77 -9.45 15.19
C ARG A 66 14.07 -8.45 14.05
N ASN A 67 13.94 -7.15 14.30
CA ASN A 67 14.08 -6.10 13.29
C ASN A 67 15.36 -5.24 13.41
N SER A 68 16.02 -5.19 14.57
CA SER A 68 16.92 -4.07 14.87
C SER A 68 18.43 -4.23 14.60
N LYS A 69 18.98 -5.40 14.24
CA LYS A 69 20.46 -5.60 14.33
C LYS A 69 21.29 -5.85 13.07
N SER A 70 20.80 -5.72 11.84
CA SER A 70 21.67 -6.00 10.66
C SER A 70 21.43 -5.16 9.39
N LYS A 71 20.32 -4.41 9.29
CA LYS A 71 19.96 -3.78 8.01
C LYS A 71 20.50 -2.35 7.81
N ARG A 72 20.79 -1.57 8.85
CA ARG A 72 21.21 -0.16 8.71
C ARG A 72 22.53 0.02 7.97
N LEU A 73 23.54 -0.83 8.21
CA LEU A 73 24.83 -0.77 7.52
C LEU A 73 24.73 -1.16 6.04
N LYS A 74 23.92 -2.16 5.70
CA LYS A 74 23.74 -2.61 4.31
C LYS A 74 23.01 -1.55 3.47
N ILE A 75 21.97 -0.92 4.02
CA ILE A 75 21.19 0.12 3.33
C ILE A 75 22.06 1.34 2.98
N GLY A 76 23.00 1.74 3.86
CA GLY A 76 23.92 2.84 3.59
C GLY A 76 24.83 2.60 2.37
N ILE A 77 25.40 1.40 2.26
CA ILE A 77 26.28 1.03 1.14
C ILE A 77 25.51 0.96 -0.19
N PHE A 78 24.31 0.38 -0.18
CA PHE A 78 23.48 0.32 -1.39
C PHE A 78 22.99 1.69 -1.85
N SER A 79 22.69 2.60 -0.92
CA SER A 79 22.29 3.98 -1.24
C SER A 79 23.42 4.76 -1.91
N ALA A 80 24.65 4.67 -1.38
CA ALA A 80 25.82 5.30 -1.99
C ALA A 80 26.08 4.76 -3.40
N ALA A 81 26.07 3.44 -3.57
CA ALA A 81 26.28 2.81 -4.89
C ALA A 81 25.22 3.23 -5.93
N ALA A 82 23.93 3.27 -5.54
CA ALA A 82 22.86 3.67 -6.44
C ALA A 82 23.00 5.13 -6.93
N SER A 83 23.44 6.04 -6.06
CA SER A 83 23.65 7.44 -6.43
C SER A 83 24.77 7.62 -7.46
N ILE A 84 25.86 6.87 -7.32
CA ILE A 84 26.99 6.88 -8.27
C ILE A 84 26.55 6.31 -9.62
N VAL A 85 25.82 5.18 -9.61
CA VAL A 85 25.30 4.58 -10.84
C VAL A 85 24.35 5.54 -11.56
N LEU A 86 23.47 6.24 -10.83
CA LEU A 86 22.55 7.21 -11.42
C LEU A 86 23.27 8.42 -12.04
N LEU A 87 24.33 8.93 -11.39
CA LEU A 87 25.14 10.02 -11.94
C LEU A 87 25.90 9.59 -13.20
N VAL A 88 26.45 8.37 -13.20
CA VAL A 88 27.16 7.82 -14.37
C VAL A 88 26.20 7.59 -15.54
N THR A 89 25.00 7.05 -15.30
CA THR A 89 24.02 6.83 -16.37
C THR A 89 23.49 8.14 -16.94
N LEU A 90 23.23 9.16 -16.11
CA LEU A 90 22.85 10.49 -16.58
C LEU A 90 23.96 11.14 -17.40
N TYR A 91 25.22 11.06 -16.95
CA TYR A 91 26.35 11.62 -17.67
C TYR A 91 26.54 10.98 -19.04
N ILE A 92 26.49 9.64 -19.11
CA ILE A 92 26.59 8.92 -20.38
C ILE A 92 25.42 9.31 -21.29
N ASN A 93 24.17 9.32 -20.80
CA ASN A 93 22.99 9.64 -21.60
C ASN A 93 22.99 11.10 -22.11
N MET A 94 23.44 12.06 -21.30
CA MET A 94 23.61 13.45 -21.75
C MET A 94 24.66 13.58 -22.86
N ASN A 95 25.75 12.81 -22.77
CA ASN A 95 26.83 12.85 -23.76
C ASN A 95 26.56 11.98 -24.99
N HIS A 96 25.64 11.01 -24.91
CA HIS A 96 25.20 10.14 -25.99
C HIS A 96 24.03 10.71 -26.80
N GLN A 97 23.83 12.03 -26.75
CA GLN A 97 23.03 12.69 -27.77
C GLN A 97 23.85 12.72 -29.06
N ASN A 98 23.76 11.62 -29.83
CA ASN A 98 24.04 11.59 -31.28
C ASN A 98 23.06 12.56 -31.97
N LYS A 99 23.27 13.85 -31.74
CA LYS A 99 22.55 14.94 -32.36
C LYS A 99 23.05 15.00 -33.79
N LEU A 100 22.30 14.38 -34.69
CA LEU A 100 22.42 14.65 -36.12
C LEU A 100 22.55 16.17 -36.31
N SER A 101 23.53 16.59 -37.09
CA SER A 101 23.68 17.97 -37.51
C SER A 101 22.39 18.44 -38.16
N ASN A 102 22.10 19.75 -38.10
CA ASN A 102 20.94 20.33 -38.77
C ASN A 102 20.94 20.01 -40.28
N SER A 103 22.12 19.86 -40.89
CA SER A 103 22.26 19.43 -42.29
C SER A 103 21.78 18.00 -42.52
N GLU A 104 22.13 17.07 -41.61
CA GLU A 104 21.75 15.66 -41.71
C GLU A 104 20.24 15.47 -41.46
N LYS A 105 19.68 16.25 -40.52
CA LYS A 105 18.24 16.31 -40.30
C LYS A 105 17.49 16.81 -41.53
N GLN A 106 18.02 17.82 -42.23
CA GLN A 106 17.42 18.33 -43.47
C GLN A 106 17.53 17.32 -44.61
N ALA A 107 18.65 16.59 -44.72
CA ALA A 107 18.82 15.54 -45.72
C ALA A 107 17.80 14.42 -45.55
N LEU A 108 17.63 13.90 -44.33
CA LEU A 108 16.63 12.86 -44.01
C LEU A 108 15.20 13.34 -44.24
N LEU A 109 14.89 14.60 -43.90
CA LEU A 109 13.56 15.18 -44.15
C LEU A 109 13.25 15.25 -45.65
N ASN A 110 14.22 15.67 -46.47
CA ASN A 110 14.05 15.75 -47.91
C ASN A 110 13.96 14.37 -48.55
N GLU A 111 14.73 13.41 -48.06
CA GLU A 111 14.62 12.01 -48.45
C GLU A 111 13.22 11.45 -48.17
N ALA A 112 12.73 11.60 -46.94
CA ALA A 112 11.37 11.19 -46.58
C ALA A 112 10.31 11.87 -47.44
N LYS A 113 10.41 13.19 -47.69
CA LYS A 113 9.48 13.92 -48.56
C LYS A 113 9.47 13.37 -49.99
N ASN A 114 10.64 13.03 -50.53
CA ASN A 114 10.75 12.45 -51.87
C ASN A 114 10.16 11.04 -51.96
N MET A 115 10.15 10.27 -50.87
CA MET A 115 9.48 8.96 -50.82
C MET A 115 7.95 9.07 -50.96
N PHE A 116 7.37 10.24 -50.68
CA PHE A 116 5.92 10.49 -50.79
C PHE A 116 5.54 11.38 -51.99
N ALA A 117 6.51 11.81 -52.81
CA ALA A 117 6.28 12.75 -53.92
C ALA A 117 5.46 12.14 -55.08
N ASP A 118 5.30 10.82 -55.12
CA ASP A 118 4.46 10.11 -56.10
C ASP A 118 2.96 10.06 -55.75
N VAL A 119 2.50 10.75 -54.71
CA VAL A 119 1.06 10.84 -54.38
C VAL A 119 0.40 12.12 -54.93
N ASN A 120 0.90 12.62 -56.06
CA ASN A 120 0.18 13.61 -56.88
C ASN A 120 -0.57 12.91 -58.02
N SER A 121 -1.52 12.06 -57.67
CA SER A 121 -2.48 11.52 -58.63
C SER A 121 -3.86 11.40 -57.98
N ALA A 122 -4.73 12.32 -58.40
CA ALA A 122 -6.14 12.48 -58.07
C ALA A 122 -6.46 12.95 -56.64
N GLU A 123 -6.81 14.23 -56.52
CA GLU A 123 -7.71 14.74 -55.48
C GLU A 123 -8.94 13.83 -55.40
N ASN A 124 -8.90 12.84 -54.51
CA ASN A 124 -10.12 12.20 -54.06
C ASN A 124 -10.79 13.18 -53.10
N GLN A 125 -11.68 14.02 -53.64
CA GLN A 125 -12.55 14.89 -52.85
C GLN A 125 -13.45 14.02 -51.98
N HIS A 126 -12.96 13.66 -50.80
CA HIS A 126 -13.69 12.93 -49.78
C HIS A 126 -14.27 13.93 -48.80
N ARG A 127 -15.60 14.02 -48.73
CA ARG A 127 -16.28 14.82 -47.72
C ARG A 127 -16.37 13.99 -46.44
N ILE A 128 -15.88 14.53 -45.33
CA ILE A 128 -16.08 13.96 -43.99
C ILE A 128 -17.57 14.12 -43.65
N ILE A 129 -18.26 13.01 -43.41
CA ILE A 129 -19.68 13.04 -43.02
C ILE A 129 -19.79 13.07 -41.50
N VAL A 130 -18.93 12.33 -40.80
CA VAL A 130 -18.93 12.25 -39.33
C VAL A 130 -17.49 12.10 -38.83
N GLU A 131 -17.15 12.87 -37.81
CA GLU A 131 -15.89 12.80 -37.07
C GLU A 131 -16.19 12.72 -35.56
N SER A 132 -15.57 11.75 -34.90
CA SER A 132 -15.61 11.55 -33.45
C SER A 132 -14.26 11.01 -32.97
N ASP A 133 -14.00 11.07 -31.67
CA ASP A 133 -12.72 10.65 -31.06
C ASP A 133 -12.30 9.20 -31.38
N LEU A 134 -13.25 8.35 -31.81
CA LEU A 134 -13.00 6.93 -32.09
C LEU A 134 -13.09 6.57 -33.58
N VAL A 135 -13.83 7.31 -34.41
CA VAL A 135 -14.04 6.95 -35.83
C VAL A 135 -14.24 8.19 -36.69
N VAL A 136 -13.63 8.18 -37.89
CA VAL A 136 -13.86 9.14 -38.98
C VAL A 136 -14.41 8.42 -40.21
N VAL A 137 -15.55 8.89 -40.72
CA VAL A 137 -16.23 8.29 -41.89
C VAL A 137 -16.20 9.25 -43.08
N TYR A 138 -15.65 8.76 -44.18
CA TYR A 138 -15.52 9.50 -45.44
C TYR A 138 -16.52 9.00 -46.49
N SER A 139 -17.05 9.91 -47.31
CA SER A 139 -17.75 9.55 -48.54
C SER A 139 -17.08 10.12 -49.77
N LYS A 140 -17.10 9.35 -50.85
CA LYS A 140 -16.68 9.82 -52.17
C LYS A 140 -17.75 10.76 -52.75
N THR A 141 -17.40 12.01 -52.94
CA THR A 141 -18.19 12.94 -53.75
C THR A 141 -17.97 12.55 -55.22
N LYS A 142 -19.06 12.42 -55.98
CA LYS A 142 -18.99 12.04 -57.40
C LYS A 142 -18.67 13.25 -58.26
#